data_AF-A0A238KZQ0-F1
#
_entry.id   AF-A0A238KZQ0-F1
#
_cell.length_a   1.000
_cell.length_b   1.000
_cell.length_c   1.000
_cell.angle_alpha   90.00
_cell.angle_beta   90.00
_cell.angle_gamma   90.00
#
_symmetry.space_group_name_H-M   'P 1'
#
loop_
_entity.id
_entity.type
_entity.pdbx_description
1 polymer ?
#
loop_
_entity_poly.entity_id
_entity_poly.type
_entity_poly.pdbx_seq_one_letter_code
_entity_poly.pdbx_strand_id
1 'polypeptide(L)'
;MLRLFALLRALVFANAATATPSNGPQLFVNAPSDGFLNLRSGPSTRYQVIDKMQHRSRVTLLAQPGAWAKVYHHKSDTIGWAHGRFLSHEKPAKVKHQQVQSIRWVDAPYGDLNLRKGPGTGYHILREIHNGMKVEVLGRSDSWRLVRLESGLLGWAHADFLAKHPPHNQPPAQPPHRPHSDLQTAWDACEHLQGRAFRGCLSQRLPSNR
;
A
#
# COMPACT_ATOMS: atom_id res chain seq x y z
N MET A 1 35.32 -61.10 -33.73
CA MET A 1 35.03 -59.70 -34.12
C MET A 1 33.59 -59.38 -33.75
N LEU A 2 33.33 -58.79 -32.59
CA LEU A 2 31.98 -58.41 -32.15
C LEU A 2 31.98 -56.90 -31.87
N ARG A 3 31.37 -56.11 -32.75
CA ARG A 3 31.27 -54.66 -32.62
C ARG A 3 30.03 -54.32 -31.79
N LEU A 4 30.25 -53.84 -30.58
CA LEU A 4 29.21 -53.31 -29.70
C LEU A 4 28.91 -51.86 -30.12
N PHE A 5 27.76 -51.63 -30.78
CA PHE A 5 27.30 -50.27 -31.11
C PHE A 5 26.51 -49.70 -29.94
N ALA A 6 27.05 -48.64 -29.33
CA ALA A 6 26.36 -47.84 -28.33
C ALA A 6 25.31 -46.93 -29.00
N LEU A 7 24.04 -47.09 -28.62
CA LEU A 7 22.96 -46.17 -29.00
C LEU A 7 22.83 -45.07 -27.94
N LEU A 8 23.52 -43.96 -28.15
CA LEU A 8 23.33 -42.74 -27.37
C LEU A 8 22.10 -42.00 -27.92
N ARG A 9 20.95 -42.15 -27.27
CA ARG A 9 19.77 -41.29 -27.53
C ARG A 9 20.02 -39.91 -26.91
N ALA A 10 20.44 -38.96 -27.75
CA ALA A 10 20.46 -37.55 -27.36
C ALA A 10 19.00 -37.04 -27.27
N LEU A 11 18.52 -36.76 -26.06
CA LEU A 11 17.34 -35.91 -25.87
C LEU A 11 17.73 -34.48 -26.22
N VAL A 12 17.29 -34.02 -27.39
CA VAL A 12 17.34 -32.60 -27.75
C VAL A 12 16.21 -31.90 -26.99
N PHE A 13 16.56 -31.23 -25.89
CA PHE A 13 15.66 -30.24 -25.30
C PHE A 13 15.67 -29.00 -26.19
N ALA A 14 14.62 -28.87 -27.01
CA ALA A 14 14.36 -27.62 -27.70
C ALA A 14 14.00 -26.56 -26.64
N ASN A 15 14.95 -25.68 -26.32
CA ASN A 15 14.65 -24.44 -25.62
C ASN A 15 13.74 -23.61 -26.54
N ALA A 16 12.43 -23.67 -26.30
CA ALA A 16 11.51 -22.67 -26.83
C ALA A 16 11.82 -21.36 -26.09
N ALA A 17 12.71 -20.55 -26.67
CA ALA A 17 12.83 -19.15 -26.31
C ALA A 17 11.45 -18.53 -26.54
N THR A 18 10.72 -18.27 -25.46
CA THR A 18 9.46 -17.54 -25.48
C THR A 18 9.75 -16.17 -26.08
N ALA A 19 9.39 -16.01 -27.35
CA ALA A 19 9.56 -14.76 -28.06
C ALA A 19 8.72 -13.70 -27.33
N THR A 20 9.38 -12.70 -26.75
CA THR A 20 8.69 -11.58 -26.13
C THR A 20 7.89 -10.86 -27.23
N PRO A 21 6.59 -10.61 -27.05
CA PRO A 21 5.80 -9.92 -28.05
C PRO A 21 6.22 -8.44 -28.10
N SER A 22 7.21 -8.15 -28.94
CA SER A 22 7.79 -6.82 -29.15
C SER A 22 7.21 -6.07 -30.36
N ASN A 23 6.48 -6.77 -31.24
CA ASN A 23 6.00 -6.23 -32.53
C ASN A 23 4.75 -5.33 -32.46
N GLY A 24 4.13 -5.14 -31.28
CA GLY A 24 2.95 -4.29 -31.12
C GLY A 24 3.29 -2.82 -30.82
N PRO A 25 2.31 -1.90 -30.94
CA PRO A 25 2.49 -0.50 -30.54
C PRO A 25 3.00 -0.40 -29.10
N GLN A 26 4.02 0.43 -28.89
CA GLN A 26 4.56 0.70 -27.56
C GLN A 26 3.76 1.80 -26.89
N LEU A 27 3.22 1.52 -25.71
CA LEU A 27 2.50 2.48 -24.88
C LEU A 27 3.20 2.65 -23.54
N PHE A 28 2.88 3.75 -22.88
CA PHE A 28 3.34 4.07 -21.54
C PHE A 28 2.15 4.13 -20.59
N VAL A 29 2.35 3.61 -19.39
CA VAL A 29 1.39 3.73 -18.31
C VAL A 29 1.30 5.18 -17.86
N ASN A 30 0.16 5.80 -18.12
CA ASN A 30 -0.25 7.08 -17.58
C ASN A 30 -1.24 6.87 -16.42
N ALA A 31 -0.78 6.15 -15.39
CA ALA A 31 -1.57 5.96 -14.18
C ALA A 31 -1.66 7.29 -13.43
N PRO A 32 -2.87 7.78 -13.11
CA PRO A 32 -3.01 8.89 -12.22
C PRO A 32 -2.62 8.42 -10.82
N SER A 33 -1.78 9.21 -10.16
CA SER A 33 -1.99 9.50 -8.74
C SER A 33 -1.65 8.43 -7.70
N ASP A 34 -1.86 7.13 -7.93
CA ASP A 34 -1.48 6.02 -7.04
C ASP A 34 -0.09 5.43 -7.36
N GLY A 35 0.51 5.89 -8.47
CA GLY A 35 1.82 5.49 -8.95
C GLY A 35 1.82 4.19 -9.76
N PHE A 36 0.68 3.49 -9.89
CA PHE A 36 0.62 2.24 -10.64
C PHE A 36 -0.75 1.93 -11.27
N LEU A 37 -0.74 1.34 -12.46
CA LEU A 37 -1.90 0.76 -13.13
C LEU A 37 -1.95 -0.75 -12.87
N ASN A 38 -3.10 -1.25 -12.41
CA ASN A 38 -3.29 -2.69 -12.23
C ASN A 38 -3.34 -3.41 -13.59
N LEU A 39 -2.57 -4.49 -13.71
CA LEU A 39 -2.69 -5.49 -14.75
C LEU A 39 -3.55 -6.64 -14.23
N ARG A 40 -4.59 -7.02 -14.95
CA ARG A 40 -5.60 -8.00 -14.53
C ARG A 40 -5.63 -9.23 -15.43
N SER A 41 -6.17 -10.33 -14.91
CA SER A 41 -6.35 -11.56 -15.70
C SER A 41 -7.44 -11.46 -16.78
N GLY A 42 -8.31 -10.44 -16.74
CA GLY A 42 -9.38 -10.23 -17.73
C GLY A 42 -9.86 -8.77 -17.84
N PRO A 43 -10.68 -8.45 -18.86
CA PRO A 43 -11.06 -7.08 -19.24
C PRO A 43 -12.19 -6.49 -18.35
N SER A 44 -12.02 -6.53 -17.04
CA SER A 44 -12.95 -5.92 -16.08
C SER A 44 -12.30 -5.76 -14.70
N THR A 45 -12.83 -4.85 -13.88
CA THR A 45 -12.41 -4.65 -12.48
C THR A 45 -12.72 -5.85 -11.58
N ARG A 46 -13.54 -6.81 -12.03
CA ARG A 46 -13.86 -8.05 -11.31
C ARG A 46 -12.77 -9.12 -11.42
N TYR A 47 -11.88 -9.03 -12.42
CA TYR A 47 -10.78 -9.98 -12.58
C TYR A 47 -9.65 -9.71 -11.60
N GLN A 48 -8.96 -10.78 -11.20
CA GLN A 48 -7.83 -10.71 -10.28
C GLN A 48 -6.73 -9.78 -10.82
N VAL A 49 -6.14 -8.99 -9.92
CA VAL A 49 -4.92 -8.22 -10.21
C VAL A 49 -3.73 -9.18 -10.17
N ILE A 50 -3.02 -9.28 -11.29
CA ILE A 50 -1.86 -10.19 -11.46
C ILE A 50 -0.53 -9.45 -11.46
N ASP A 51 -0.54 -8.12 -11.67
CA ASP A 51 0.64 -7.27 -11.57
C ASP A 51 0.25 -5.78 -11.36
N LYS A 52 1.21 -4.95 -10.93
CA LYS A 52 1.11 -3.50 -10.77
C LYS A 52 2.15 -2.79 -11.64
N MET A 53 1.70 -2.16 -12.71
CA MET A 53 2.56 -1.46 -13.67
C MET A 53 2.77 -0.02 -13.21
N GLN A 54 4.02 0.35 -12.89
CA GLN A 54 4.33 1.69 -12.38
C GLN A 54 4.03 2.78 -13.43
N HIS A 55 3.82 4.01 -12.97
CA HIS A 55 3.73 5.17 -13.86
C HIS A 55 4.97 5.26 -14.77
N ARG A 56 4.77 5.51 -16.07
CA ARG A 56 5.77 5.45 -17.15
C ARG A 56 6.35 4.05 -17.46
N SER A 57 5.83 2.97 -16.87
CA SER A 57 6.13 1.61 -17.35
C SER A 57 5.80 1.51 -18.82
N ARG A 58 6.69 0.86 -19.58
CA ARG A 58 6.47 0.56 -21.00
C ARG A 58 5.70 -0.75 -21.13
N VAL A 59 4.71 -0.77 -22.01
CA VAL A 59 3.94 -1.95 -22.36
C VAL A 59 3.80 -2.08 -23.87
N THR A 60 3.73 -3.30 -24.38
CA THR A 60 3.32 -3.56 -25.76
C THR A 60 1.80 -3.75 -25.79
N LEU A 61 1.09 -3.02 -26.66
CA LEU A 61 -0.32 -3.26 -26.92
C LEU A 61 -0.49 -4.51 -27.81
N LEU A 62 -1.30 -5.46 -27.35
CA LEU A 62 -1.59 -6.70 -28.09
C LEU A 62 -2.99 -6.70 -28.70
N ALA A 63 -3.98 -6.14 -27.98
CA ALA A 63 -5.36 -6.01 -28.46
C ALA A 63 -6.13 -4.96 -27.65
N GLN A 64 -7.14 -4.31 -28.24
CA GLN A 64 -8.03 -3.41 -27.52
C GLN A 64 -9.46 -3.44 -28.13
N PRO A 65 -10.27 -4.46 -27.82
CA PRO A 65 -11.64 -4.57 -28.34
C PRO A 65 -12.63 -3.55 -27.73
N GLY A 66 -12.20 -2.76 -26.74
CA GLY A 66 -13.03 -1.76 -26.08
C GLY A 66 -12.24 -0.93 -25.07
N ALA A 67 -12.83 -0.65 -23.90
CA ALA A 67 -12.19 0.15 -22.85
C ALA A 67 -10.97 -0.54 -22.20
N TRP A 68 -10.81 -1.86 -22.39
CA TRP A 68 -9.71 -2.65 -21.84
C TRP A 68 -8.74 -3.06 -22.94
N ALA A 69 -7.45 -2.82 -22.68
CA ALA A 69 -6.35 -3.20 -23.54
C ALA A 69 -5.66 -4.44 -22.98
N LYS A 70 -5.46 -5.46 -23.83
CA LYS A 70 -4.56 -6.57 -23.56
C LYS A 70 -3.14 -6.11 -23.86
N VAL A 71 -2.27 -6.17 -22.86
CA VAL A 71 -0.91 -5.63 -22.94
C VAL A 71 0.11 -6.63 -22.41
N TYR A 72 1.34 -6.49 -22.89
CA TYR A 72 2.52 -7.17 -22.37
C TYR A 72 3.39 -6.17 -21.60
N HIS A 73 3.64 -6.46 -20.32
CA HIS A 73 4.45 -5.62 -19.44
C HIS A 73 5.90 -6.13 -19.41
N HIS A 74 6.79 -5.38 -20.06
CA HIS A 74 8.20 -5.75 -20.25
C HIS A 74 8.99 -5.92 -18.94
N LYS A 75 8.59 -5.24 -17.86
CA LYS A 75 9.35 -5.27 -16.59
C LYS A 75 9.15 -6.59 -15.83
N SER A 76 7.95 -7.15 -15.91
CA SER A 76 7.53 -8.36 -15.18
C SER A 76 7.36 -9.57 -16.09
N ASP A 77 7.54 -9.42 -17.40
CA ASP A 77 7.32 -10.46 -18.41
C ASP A 77 5.90 -11.07 -18.36
N THR A 78 4.89 -10.24 -18.09
CA THR A 78 3.50 -10.69 -17.94
C THR A 78 2.56 -10.11 -18.99
N ILE A 79 1.61 -10.93 -19.43
CA ILE A 79 0.50 -10.53 -20.29
C ILE A 79 -0.77 -10.42 -19.45
N GLY A 80 -1.51 -9.34 -19.64
CA GLY A 80 -2.80 -9.16 -18.97
C GLY A 80 -3.62 -8.02 -19.54
N TRP A 81 -4.62 -7.58 -18.79
CA TRP A 81 -5.58 -6.56 -19.18
C TRP A 81 -5.49 -5.33 -18.30
N ALA A 82 -5.43 -4.15 -18.92
CA ALA A 82 -5.42 -2.86 -18.25
C ALA A 82 -6.41 -1.91 -18.90
N HIS A 83 -6.94 -0.95 -18.15
CA HIS A 83 -7.90 0.00 -18.70
C HIS A 83 -7.19 1.00 -19.63
N GLY A 84 -7.62 1.07 -20.90
CA GLY A 84 -6.94 1.80 -21.97
C GLY A 84 -6.79 3.31 -21.72
N ARG A 85 -7.73 3.93 -20.99
CA ARG A 85 -7.65 5.34 -20.57
C ARG A 85 -6.36 5.74 -19.82
N PHE A 86 -5.63 4.77 -19.29
CA PHE A 86 -4.39 4.97 -18.54
C PHE A 86 -3.15 4.53 -19.33
N LEU A 87 -3.28 4.35 -20.64
CA LEU A 87 -2.19 4.05 -21.55
C LEU A 87 -2.05 5.18 -22.56
N SER A 88 -0.81 5.58 -22.84
CA SER A 88 -0.49 6.73 -23.69
C SER A 88 0.60 6.36 -24.69
N HIS A 89 0.50 6.86 -25.92
CA HIS A 89 1.58 6.74 -26.91
C HIS A 89 2.77 7.63 -26.53
N GLU A 90 2.50 8.77 -25.89
CA GLU A 90 3.52 9.66 -25.39
C GLU A 90 3.95 9.23 -23.99
N LYS A 91 5.26 9.27 -23.74
CA LYS A 91 5.82 9.00 -22.41
C LYS A 91 5.38 10.12 -21.46
N PRO A 92 4.52 9.83 -20.46
CA PRO A 92 4.02 10.86 -19.54
C PRO A 92 5.19 11.56 -18.86
N ALA A 93 5.08 12.86 -18.57
CA ALA A 93 6.12 13.60 -17.87
C ALA A 93 6.57 12.85 -16.61
N LYS A 94 7.84 12.97 -16.22
CA LYS A 94 8.21 12.51 -14.87
C LYS A 94 7.34 13.32 -13.92
N VAL A 95 6.42 12.66 -13.22
CA VAL A 95 5.84 13.23 -12.02
C VAL A 95 7.04 13.50 -11.13
N LYS A 96 7.41 14.78 -10.99
CA LYS A 96 8.27 15.22 -9.91
C LYS A 96 7.45 14.98 -8.66
N HIS A 97 7.45 13.75 -8.17
CA HIS A 97 7.38 13.52 -6.75
C HIS A 97 8.60 14.28 -6.24
N GLN A 98 8.44 15.56 -5.93
CA GLN A 98 9.28 16.14 -4.89
C GLN A 98 9.19 15.09 -3.79
N GLN A 99 10.32 14.48 -3.45
CA GLN A 99 10.44 13.79 -2.18
C GLN A 99 10.16 14.85 -1.13
N VAL A 100 8.88 15.10 -0.87
CA VAL A 100 8.43 15.88 0.24
C VAL A 100 8.37 14.88 1.37
N GLN A 101 9.54 14.31 1.72
CA GLN A 101 9.74 13.63 2.99
C GLN A 101 9.63 14.72 4.04
N SER A 102 8.39 14.96 4.44
CA SER A 102 8.08 15.96 5.43
C SER A 102 7.12 15.35 6.42
N ILE A 103 7.46 15.49 7.69
CA ILE A 103 6.51 15.22 8.76
C ILE A 103 5.40 16.28 8.70
N ARG A 104 4.16 15.80 8.81
CA ARG A 104 2.96 16.62 8.96
C ARG A 104 2.18 16.16 10.18
N TRP A 105 1.39 17.07 10.71
CA TRP A 105 0.44 16.82 11.78
C TRP A 105 -0.94 16.66 11.16
N VAL A 106 -1.72 15.69 11.63
CA VAL A 106 -3.14 15.62 11.31
C VAL A 106 -3.84 16.81 11.98
N ASP A 107 -4.55 17.60 11.20
CA ASP A 107 -5.37 18.74 11.64
C ASP A 107 -6.83 18.49 11.22
N ALA A 108 -7.49 17.67 12.02
CA ALA A 108 -8.89 17.26 11.86
C ALA A 108 -9.65 17.60 13.15
N PRO A 109 -9.98 18.87 13.41
CA PRO A 109 -10.48 19.32 14.72
C PRO A 109 -11.84 18.73 15.13
N TYR A 110 -12.57 18.12 14.19
CA TYR A 110 -13.90 17.56 14.40
C TYR A 110 -13.96 16.04 14.19
N GLY A 111 -12.83 15.34 14.16
CA GLY A 111 -12.80 13.88 14.02
C GLY A 111 -11.44 13.32 13.62
N ASP A 112 -11.46 12.22 12.88
CA ASP A 112 -10.25 11.53 12.43
C ASP A 112 -10.04 11.67 10.92
N LEU A 113 -8.77 11.65 10.51
CA LEU A 113 -8.38 11.67 9.11
C LEU A 113 -8.35 10.26 8.53
N ASN A 114 -9.16 10.03 7.51
CA ASN A 114 -9.18 8.76 6.77
C ASN A 114 -7.89 8.52 5.99
N LEU A 115 -7.20 7.41 6.30
CA LEU A 115 -6.16 6.81 5.48
C LEU A 115 -6.79 5.85 4.49
N ARG A 116 -6.68 6.13 3.18
CA ARG A 116 -7.36 5.37 2.12
C ARG A 116 -6.39 4.57 1.27
N LYS A 117 -6.91 3.53 0.61
CA LYS A 117 -6.14 2.67 -0.30
C LYS A 117 -5.65 3.40 -1.56
N GLY A 118 -6.31 4.48 -1.95
CA GLY A 118 -5.97 5.29 -3.11
C GLY A 118 -6.38 6.75 -2.94
N PRO A 119 -5.90 7.63 -3.84
CA PRO A 119 -6.14 9.07 -3.78
C PRO A 119 -7.55 9.41 -4.28
N GLY A 120 -8.53 9.32 -3.37
CA GLY A 120 -9.93 9.66 -3.65
C GLY A 120 -10.88 9.20 -2.55
N THR A 121 -12.04 9.86 -2.43
CA THR A 121 -13.07 9.52 -1.44
C THR A 121 -13.78 8.19 -1.72
N GLY A 122 -13.75 7.71 -2.97
CA GLY A 122 -14.30 6.41 -3.36
C GLY A 122 -13.41 5.20 -3.00
N TYR A 123 -12.18 5.41 -2.53
CA TYR A 123 -11.30 4.32 -2.12
C TYR A 123 -11.58 3.86 -0.69
N HIS A 124 -11.44 2.55 -0.46
CA HIS A 124 -11.59 1.91 0.84
C HIS A 124 -10.71 2.56 1.92
N ILE A 125 -11.28 2.78 3.10
CA ILE A 125 -10.59 3.32 4.29
C ILE A 125 -9.78 2.19 4.93
N LEU A 126 -8.47 2.35 4.99
CA LEU A 126 -7.55 1.40 5.64
C LEU A 126 -7.50 1.61 7.15
N ARG A 127 -7.59 2.87 7.59
CA ARG A 127 -7.48 3.29 8.99
C ARG A 127 -7.96 4.73 9.16
N GLU A 128 -8.38 5.09 10.36
CA GLU A 128 -8.59 6.46 10.81
C GLU A 128 -7.37 6.94 11.60
N ILE A 129 -6.92 8.18 11.36
CA ILE A 129 -5.75 8.77 11.99
C ILE A 129 -6.21 9.92 12.88
N HIS A 130 -5.93 9.81 14.18
CA HIS A 130 -6.37 10.81 15.15
C HIS A 130 -5.76 12.19 14.91
N ASN A 131 -6.56 13.21 15.23
CA ASN A 131 -6.12 14.61 15.24
C ASN A 131 -4.84 14.78 16.09
N GLY A 132 -3.89 15.56 15.59
CA GLY A 132 -2.60 15.79 16.24
C GLY A 132 -1.60 14.63 16.13
N MET A 133 -1.92 13.54 15.41
CA MET A 133 -0.91 12.52 15.11
C MET A 133 0.05 12.98 14.01
N LYS A 134 1.28 12.46 14.05
CA LYS A 134 2.28 12.69 13.00
C LYS A 134 2.16 11.67 11.88
N VAL A 135 2.38 12.13 10.65
CA VAL A 135 2.54 11.27 9.47
C VAL A 135 3.74 11.72 8.65
N GLU A 136 4.43 10.77 8.04
CA GLU A 136 5.47 11.06 7.05
C GLU A 136 4.83 11.14 5.67
N VAL A 137 4.88 12.31 5.03
CA VAL A 137 4.48 12.44 3.63
C VAL A 137 5.58 11.84 2.75
N LEU A 138 5.22 10.99 1.80
CA LEU A 138 6.14 10.34 0.86
C LEU A 138 5.90 10.79 -0.59
N GLY A 139 4.71 11.32 -0.86
CA GLY A 139 4.32 11.73 -2.20
C GLY A 139 3.01 12.50 -2.21
N ARG A 140 2.65 13.01 -3.38
CA ARG A 140 1.40 13.73 -3.61
C ARG A 140 0.75 13.32 -4.91
N SER A 141 -0.56 13.47 -4.93
CA SER A 141 -1.43 13.40 -6.10
C SER A 141 -2.52 14.43 -5.87
N ASP A 142 -2.59 15.49 -6.66
CA ASP A 142 -3.61 16.54 -6.49
C ASP A 142 -3.74 16.98 -5.02
N SER A 143 -4.95 16.88 -4.45
CA SER A 143 -5.27 17.16 -3.04
C SER A 143 -5.01 15.99 -2.08
N TRP A 144 -4.36 14.92 -2.53
CA TRP A 144 -4.02 13.73 -1.73
C TRP A 144 -2.52 13.62 -1.47
N ARG A 145 -2.17 13.05 -0.32
CA ARG A 145 -0.80 12.76 0.10
C ARG A 145 -0.66 11.27 0.36
N LEU A 146 0.36 10.65 -0.23
CA LEU A 146 0.80 9.33 0.20
C LEU A 146 1.54 9.53 1.51
N VAL A 147 1.06 8.89 2.57
CA VAL A 147 1.62 9.01 3.92
C VAL A 147 1.99 7.66 4.50
N ARG A 148 2.99 7.67 5.38
CA ARG A 148 3.39 6.55 6.23
C ARG A 148 3.07 6.89 7.68
N LEU A 149 2.38 5.99 8.37
CA LEU A 149 2.17 6.07 9.81
C LEU A 149 3.39 5.54 10.57
N GLU A 150 3.46 5.81 11.87
CA GLU A 150 4.50 5.25 12.76
C GLU A 150 4.55 3.72 12.72
N SER A 151 3.41 3.06 12.55
CA SER A 151 3.32 1.61 12.36
C SER A 151 3.94 1.08 11.06
N GLY A 152 4.38 1.97 10.16
CA GLY A 152 4.85 1.63 8.82
C GLY A 152 3.74 1.46 7.77
N LEU A 153 2.46 1.54 8.16
CA LEU A 153 1.34 1.44 7.25
C LEU A 153 1.33 2.61 6.25
N LEU A 154 1.18 2.28 4.96
CA LEU A 154 1.09 3.24 3.86
C LEU A 154 -0.36 3.44 3.39
N GLY A 155 -0.71 4.67 3.07
CA GLY A 155 -1.98 4.99 2.43
C GLY A 155 -2.12 6.46 2.05
N TRP A 156 -3.30 6.84 1.56
CA TRP A 156 -3.59 8.17 1.03
C TRP A 156 -4.48 8.97 1.96
N ALA A 157 -4.06 10.18 2.31
CA ALA A 157 -4.82 11.10 3.13
C ALA A 157 -5.03 12.44 2.40
N HIS A 158 -6.14 13.12 2.66
CA HIS A 158 -6.41 14.41 2.03
C HIS A 158 -5.53 15.51 2.64
N ALA A 159 -4.98 16.38 1.78
CA ALA A 159 -3.95 17.34 2.14
C ALA A 159 -4.45 18.46 3.05
N ASP A 160 -5.74 18.80 2.98
CA ASP A 160 -6.35 19.88 3.78
C ASP A 160 -6.32 19.59 5.29
N PHE A 161 -6.18 18.32 5.67
CA PHE A 161 -6.10 17.89 7.07
C PHE A 161 -4.66 17.60 7.50
N LEU A 162 -3.66 18.13 6.78
CA LEU A 162 -2.24 17.93 7.06
C LEU A 162 -1.52 19.26 7.25
N ALA A 163 -1.19 19.58 8.50
CA ALA A 163 -0.56 20.82 8.90
C ALA A 163 0.97 20.67 9.12
N LYS A 164 1.70 21.80 9.00
CA LYS A 164 3.14 21.86 9.31
C LYS A 164 3.42 21.87 10.82
N HIS A 165 2.47 22.36 11.59
CA HIS A 165 2.55 22.52 13.04
C HIS A 165 1.42 21.72 13.71
N PRO A 166 1.57 21.33 14.99
CA PRO A 166 0.49 20.68 15.72
C PRO A 166 -0.76 21.58 15.77
N PRO A 167 -1.97 21.02 15.68
CA PRO A 167 -3.20 21.79 15.82
C PRO A 167 -3.32 22.37 17.25
N HIS A 168 -3.77 23.62 17.36
CA HIS A 168 -3.86 24.36 18.64
C HIS A 168 -4.94 23.83 19.59
N ASN A 169 -5.95 23.13 19.08
CA ASN A 169 -7.03 22.53 19.86
C ASN A 169 -6.89 21.01 19.89
N GLN A 170 -5.84 20.50 20.54
CA GLN A 170 -5.81 19.08 20.88
C GLN A 170 -6.83 18.85 22.02
N PRO A 171 -7.85 17.98 21.86
CA PRO A 171 -8.41 17.28 23.01
C PRO A 171 -7.23 16.68 23.78
N PRO A 172 -7.25 16.65 25.13
CA PRO A 172 -6.14 16.12 25.92
C PRO A 172 -5.68 14.81 25.30
N ALA A 173 -4.41 14.76 24.88
CA ALA A 173 -3.86 13.58 24.24
C ALA A 173 -4.24 12.39 25.13
N GLN A 174 -5.03 11.45 24.61
CA GLN A 174 -5.19 10.19 25.30
C GLN A 174 -3.76 9.68 25.52
N PRO A 175 -3.37 9.39 26.78
CA PRO A 175 -2.03 8.89 27.04
C PRO A 175 -1.77 7.76 26.06
N PRO A 176 -0.54 7.65 25.51
CA PRO A 176 -0.22 6.52 24.63
C PRO A 176 -0.75 5.27 25.32
N HIS A 177 -1.48 4.42 24.59
CA HIS A 177 -1.85 3.11 25.12
C HIS A 177 -0.54 2.45 25.54
N ARG A 178 -0.21 2.60 26.81
CA ARG A 178 0.96 1.99 27.41
C ARG A 178 0.69 0.50 27.27
N PRO A 179 1.70 -0.34 27.01
CA PRO A 179 1.57 -1.74 27.41
C PRO A 179 1.07 -1.69 28.86
N HIS A 180 -0.08 -2.32 29.15
CA HIS A 180 -0.82 -2.17 30.40
C HIS A 180 0.21 -2.14 31.54
N SER A 181 0.39 -0.96 32.15
CA SER A 181 1.35 -0.83 33.24
C SER A 181 1.01 -1.88 34.28
N ASP A 182 1.99 -2.44 34.98
CA ASP A 182 1.75 -3.48 35.99
C ASP A 182 0.62 -3.10 36.99
N LEU A 183 0.43 -1.79 37.19
CA LEU A 183 -0.69 -1.19 37.92
C LEU A 183 -2.08 -1.42 37.29
N GLN A 184 -2.22 -1.24 35.97
CA GLN A 184 -3.49 -1.45 35.25
C GLN A 184 -3.82 -2.93 35.17
N THR A 185 -2.85 -3.79 34.87
CA THR A 185 -3.03 -5.25 34.86
C THR A 185 -3.42 -5.77 36.24
N ALA A 186 -2.82 -5.25 37.32
CA ALA A 186 -3.19 -5.60 38.69
C ALA A 186 -4.59 -5.10 39.05
N TRP A 187 -4.98 -3.91 38.58
CA TRP A 187 -6.32 -3.36 38.78
C TRP A 187 -7.40 -4.20 38.09
N ASP A 188 -7.25 -4.46 36.79
CA ASP A 188 -8.20 -5.25 35.99
C ASP A 188 -8.34 -6.67 36.57
N ALA A 189 -7.26 -7.25 37.11
CA ALA A 189 -7.30 -8.56 37.74
C ALA A 189 -8.01 -8.60 39.10
N CYS A 190 -8.18 -7.45 39.76
CA CYS A 190 -8.77 -7.37 41.11
C CYS A 190 -10.15 -6.69 41.10
N GLU A 191 -10.58 -6.01 40.04
CA GLU A 191 -11.77 -5.13 40.01
C GLU A 191 -13.10 -5.82 40.33
N HIS A 192 -13.17 -7.15 40.19
CA HIS A 192 -14.33 -7.96 40.56
C HIS A 192 -14.50 -8.18 42.07
N LEU A 193 -13.50 -7.79 42.89
CA LEU A 193 -13.50 -7.91 44.35
C LEU A 193 -13.94 -6.60 45.03
N GLN A 194 -14.50 -6.69 46.24
CA GLN A 194 -14.93 -5.53 47.01
C GLN A 194 -14.23 -5.45 48.39
N GLY A 195 -14.09 -4.24 48.93
CA GLY A 195 -13.65 -4.01 50.30
C GLY A 195 -12.22 -4.49 50.60
N ARG A 196 -12.05 -5.26 51.69
CA ARG A 196 -10.72 -5.74 52.14
C ARG A 196 -10.08 -6.72 51.16
N ALA A 197 -10.89 -7.53 50.47
CA ALA A 197 -10.41 -8.50 49.49
C ALA A 197 -9.77 -7.80 48.28
N PHE A 198 -10.37 -6.71 47.81
CA PHE A 198 -9.81 -5.87 46.74
C PHE A 198 -8.43 -5.32 47.12
N ARG A 199 -8.31 -4.74 48.32
CA ARG A 199 -7.05 -4.15 48.81
C ARG A 199 -5.95 -5.19 48.99
N GLY A 200 -6.31 -6.38 49.50
CA GLY A 200 -5.37 -7.50 49.63
C GLY A 200 -4.83 -7.97 48.27
N CYS A 201 -5.72 -8.15 47.29
CA CYS A 201 -5.37 -8.55 45.93
C CYS A 201 -4.39 -7.58 45.26
N LEU A 202 -4.64 -6.27 45.37
CA LEU A 202 -3.74 -5.25 44.82
C LEU A 202 -2.37 -5.26 45.51
N SER A 203 -2.33 -5.37 46.84
CA SER A 203 -1.06 -5.35 47.59
C SER A 203 -0.10 -6.50 47.25
N GLN A 204 -0.63 -7.63 46.78
CA GLN A 204 0.16 -8.79 46.37
C GLN A 204 0.68 -8.70 44.93
N ARG A 205 0.01 -7.91 44.08
CA ARG A 205 0.30 -7.82 42.64
C ARG A 205 1.09 -6.58 42.24
N LEU A 206 1.14 -5.57 43.11
CA LEU A 206 1.96 -4.38 42.89
C LEU A 206 3.37 -4.59 43.42
N PRO A 207 4.41 -4.16 42.68
CA PRO A 207 5.78 -4.20 43.19
C PRO A 207 5.88 -3.33 44.45
N SER A 208 6.42 -3.90 45.53
CA SER A 208 6.69 -3.15 46.76
C SER A 208 7.76 -2.11 46.46
N ASN A 209 7.43 -0.82 46.60
CA ASN A 209 8.43 0.25 46.57
C ASN A 209 9.37 0.04 47.76
N ARG A 210 10.57 -0.46 47.48
CA ARG A 210 11.69 -0.50 48.42
C ARG A 210 12.70 0.55 48.02
#